data_AF-A0A7Y1TEK3-F1
#
_entry.id   AF-A0A7Y1TEK3-F1
#
_cell.length_a   1.000
_cell.length_b   1.000
_cell.length_c   1.000
_cell.angle_alpha   90.00
_cell.angle_beta   90.00
_cell.angle_gamma   90.00
#
_symmetry.space_group_name_H-M   'P 1'
#
loop_
_entity.id
_entity.type
_entity.pdbx_description
1 polymer ?
#
loop_
_entity_poly.entity_id
_entity_poly.type
_entity_poly.pdbx_seq_one_letter_code
_entity_poly.pdbx_strand_id
1 'polypeptide(L)'
;VIALGGGVVGDIAGFAAACYMRGVAFIQVPTSLLAQVDSSVGGKTGVNHEKGKNLIGAFHQPRAVLIDTDTLSTLPARELKAGLAEVIKYGAICDTTFFAWLESNMDALLEKDPQTLAYAIQRSCELKAEVVSEDERESGRRAILNFGHTFGHAIERCQGYGDWLHGEAVAAGMVMAARLSGIPTGDVSRLEALLGAAGLPIEPPDLTSERWLEAMGMDKKVQQKKLRFVLLQSLGDAYVSADYDESRLSALTGVPD
;
A
#
# COMPACT_ATOMS: atom_id res chain seq x y z
N VAL A 1 -11.29 16.45 -17.44
CA VAL A 1 -11.88 15.18 -16.91
C VAL A 1 -12.04 15.32 -15.40
N ILE A 2 -13.13 14.86 -14.81
CA ILE A 2 -13.29 14.79 -13.35
C ILE A 2 -13.41 13.32 -12.97
N ALA A 3 -12.51 12.83 -12.13
CA ALA A 3 -12.51 11.46 -11.64
C ALA A 3 -13.20 11.40 -10.28
N LEU A 4 -14.47 10.98 -10.27
CA LEU A 4 -15.28 10.84 -9.06
C LEU A 4 -15.44 9.36 -8.71
N GLY A 5 -14.76 8.91 -7.66
CA GLY A 5 -14.80 7.50 -7.24
C GLY A 5 -13.58 7.08 -6.43
N GLY A 6 -13.41 5.77 -6.25
CA GLY A 6 -12.19 5.19 -5.66
C GLY A 6 -10.99 5.17 -6.63
N GLY A 7 -9.91 4.52 -6.21
CA GLY A 7 -8.64 4.50 -6.96
C GLY A 7 -8.74 3.95 -8.37
N VAL A 8 -9.61 2.95 -8.60
CA VAL A 8 -9.86 2.39 -9.95
C VAL A 8 -10.38 3.47 -10.92
N VAL A 9 -11.32 4.31 -10.47
CA VAL A 9 -11.85 5.40 -11.30
C VAL A 9 -10.78 6.47 -11.50
N GLY A 10 -10.01 6.78 -10.46
CA GLY A 10 -8.88 7.71 -10.51
C GLY A 10 -7.84 7.34 -11.57
N ASP A 11 -7.39 6.08 -11.57
CA ASP A 11 -6.37 5.59 -12.49
C ASP A 11 -6.86 5.57 -13.94
N ILE A 12 -8.06 5.04 -14.18
CA ILE A 12 -8.65 4.97 -15.54
C ILE A 12 -8.90 6.38 -16.10
N ALA A 13 -9.53 7.26 -15.32
CA ALA A 13 -9.86 8.60 -15.76
C ALA A 13 -8.61 9.47 -15.92
N GLY A 14 -7.61 9.29 -15.05
CA GLY A 14 -6.31 9.95 -15.14
C GLY A 14 -5.56 9.53 -16.41
N PHE A 15 -5.53 8.23 -16.72
CA PHE A 15 -4.87 7.71 -17.91
C PHE A 15 -5.60 8.16 -19.19
N ALA A 16 -6.95 8.13 -19.18
CA ALA A 16 -7.76 8.67 -20.26
C ALA A 16 -7.47 10.16 -20.49
N ALA A 17 -7.32 10.96 -19.42
CA ALA A 17 -6.96 12.37 -19.53
C ALA A 17 -5.54 12.59 -20.06
N ALA A 18 -4.60 11.71 -19.75
CA ALA A 18 -3.24 11.75 -20.27
C ALA A 18 -3.20 11.46 -21.79
N CYS A 19 -4.00 10.50 -22.24
CA CYS A 19 -4.04 10.09 -23.65
C CYS A 19 -4.89 11.02 -24.53
N TYR A 20 -6.03 11.49 -24.03
CA TYR A 20 -6.99 12.25 -24.81
C TYR A 20 -6.37 13.56 -25.32
N MET A 21 -6.37 13.73 -26.65
CA MET A 21 -5.71 14.86 -27.33
C MET A 21 -4.25 15.09 -26.89
N ARG A 22 -3.53 14.02 -26.52
CA ARG A 22 -2.15 14.06 -25.98
C ARG A 22 -2.01 14.79 -24.63
N GLY A 23 -3.11 14.91 -23.89
CA GLY A 23 -3.11 15.45 -22.54
C GLY A 23 -4.13 16.56 -22.37
N VAL A 24 -5.10 16.33 -21.49
CA VAL A 24 -6.02 17.36 -21.00
C VAL A 24 -5.98 17.42 -19.48
N ALA A 25 -6.44 18.54 -18.93
CA ALA A 25 -6.54 18.73 -17.49
C ALA A 25 -7.53 17.73 -16.86
N PHE A 26 -7.19 17.25 -15.66
CA PHE A 26 -8.12 16.48 -14.83
C PHE A 26 -8.06 16.86 -13.35
N ILE A 27 -9.13 16.55 -12.63
CA ILE A 27 -9.30 16.75 -11.19
C ILE A 27 -9.66 15.40 -10.58
N GLN A 28 -9.08 15.07 -9.43
CA GLN A 28 -9.48 13.91 -8.63
C GLN A 28 -10.46 14.32 -7.54
N VAL A 29 -11.53 13.55 -7.38
CA VAL A 29 -12.51 13.64 -6.30
C VAL A 29 -12.62 12.25 -5.67
N PRO A 30 -11.63 11.83 -4.86
CA PRO A 30 -11.55 10.47 -4.32
C PRO A 30 -12.61 10.20 -3.24
N THR A 31 -13.36 9.11 -3.38
CA THR A 31 -14.49 8.76 -2.50
C THR A 31 -14.27 7.49 -1.67
N SER A 32 -13.06 6.94 -1.67
CA SER A 32 -12.64 5.88 -0.75
C SER A 32 -11.44 6.34 0.06
N LEU A 33 -11.29 5.84 1.29
CA LEU A 33 -10.16 6.23 2.14
C LEU A 33 -8.83 5.92 1.46
N LEU A 34 -8.70 4.72 0.87
CA LEU A 34 -7.51 4.32 0.10
C LEU A 34 -7.17 5.33 -1.01
N ALA A 35 -8.18 5.82 -1.74
CA ALA A 35 -7.93 6.81 -2.80
C ALA A 35 -7.55 8.18 -2.23
N GLN A 36 -8.14 8.57 -1.10
CA GLN A 36 -7.87 9.85 -0.43
C GLN A 36 -6.44 9.90 0.12
N VAL A 37 -5.90 8.80 0.64
CA VAL A 37 -4.60 8.76 1.30
C VAL A 37 -3.45 8.28 0.42
N ASP A 38 -3.75 7.61 -0.69
CA ASP A 38 -2.74 7.02 -1.56
C ASP A 38 -2.94 7.42 -3.03
N SER A 39 -3.84 6.79 -3.77
CA SER A 39 -3.83 6.87 -5.24
C SER A 39 -4.12 8.27 -5.83
N SER A 40 -4.70 9.19 -5.05
CA SER A 40 -4.91 10.57 -5.51
C SER A 40 -3.67 11.45 -5.52
N VAL A 41 -2.57 11.01 -4.88
CA VAL A 41 -1.31 11.76 -4.80
C VAL A 41 -0.20 11.02 -5.57
N GLY A 42 0.54 11.73 -6.41
CA GLY A 42 1.76 11.24 -7.06
C GLY A 42 1.64 10.78 -8.51
N GLY A 43 0.51 11.08 -9.17
CA GLY A 43 0.38 11.15 -10.63
C GLY A 43 0.47 9.83 -11.41
N LYS A 44 0.58 8.67 -10.75
CA LYS A 44 0.49 7.37 -11.44
C LYS A 44 -0.95 7.14 -11.88
N THR A 45 -1.14 6.84 -13.15
CA THR A 45 -2.44 6.52 -13.74
C THR A 45 -2.27 5.32 -14.66
N GLY A 46 -3.29 4.49 -14.81
CA GLY A 46 -3.16 3.33 -15.69
C GLY A 46 -4.33 2.36 -15.67
N VAL A 47 -4.11 1.24 -16.34
CA VAL A 47 -5.04 0.13 -16.45
C VAL A 47 -4.28 -1.19 -16.33
N ASN A 48 -5.01 -2.23 -15.95
CA ASN A 48 -4.50 -3.58 -15.91
C ASN A 48 -4.38 -4.16 -17.32
N HIS A 49 -3.45 -5.07 -17.48
CA HIS A 49 -3.38 -6.00 -18.61
C HIS A 49 -3.60 -7.42 -18.08
N GLU A 50 -4.04 -8.36 -18.90
CA GLU A 50 -4.25 -9.76 -18.47
C GLU A 50 -3.00 -10.39 -17.82
N LYS A 51 -1.82 -9.93 -18.25
CA LYS A 51 -0.51 -10.36 -17.73
C LYS A 51 -0.03 -9.62 -16.48
N GLY A 52 -0.75 -8.62 -15.97
CA GLY A 52 -0.33 -7.91 -14.76
C GLY A 52 -1.09 -6.61 -14.46
N LYS A 53 -1.07 -6.24 -13.18
CA LYS A 53 -1.69 -5.04 -12.62
C LYS A 53 -0.90 -3.78 -13.04
N ASN A 54 -1.61 -2.71 -13.42
CA ASN A 54 -1.05 -1.39 -13.73
C ASN A 54 0.10 -1.34 -14.77
N LEU A 55 0.14 -2.29 -15.71
CA LEU A 55 1.21 -2.40 -16.71
C LEU A 55 1.16 -1.33 -17.81
N ILE A 56 0.00 -0.71 -18.03
CA ILE A 56 -0.21 0.28 -19.08
C ILE A 56 -0.68 1.56 -18.42
N GLY A 57 0.08 2.65 -18.56
CA GLY A 57 -0.22 3.86 -17.81
C GLY A 57 0.60 5.07 -18.24
N ALA A 58 0.40 6.16 -17.51
CA ALA A 58 1.13 7.41 -17.66
C ALA A 58 1.33 8.07 -16.29
N PHE A 59 2.44 8.79 -16.15
CA PHE A 59 2.58 9.78 -15.09
C PHE A 59 1.89 11.08 -15.54
N HIS A 60 0.72 11.38 -14.96
CA HIS A 60 -0.11 12.54 -15.31
C HIS A 60 -0.69 13.16 -14.03
N GLN A 61 -0.26 14.38 -13.70
CA GLN A 61 -0.64 15.05 -12.45
C GLN A 61 -2.01 15.72 -12.55
N PRO A 62 -2.88 15.59 -11.52
CA PRO A 62 -4.15 16.32 -11.47
C PRO A 62 -3.91 17.82 -11.28
N ARG A 63 -4.86 18.64 -11.72
CA ARG A 63 -4.89 20.09 -11.42
C ARG A 63 -5.28 20.38 -9.97
N ALA A 64 -6.09 19.50 -9.38
CA ALA A 64 -6.51 19.55 -7.99
C ALA A 64 -6.96 18.16 -7.54
N VAL A 65 -6.85 17.92 -6.24
CA VAL A 65 -7.47 16.79 -5.54
C VAL A 65 -8.44 17.39 -4.53
N LEU A 66 -9.71 17.02 -4.60
CA LEU A 66 -10.78 17.50 -3.72
C LEU A 66 -11.25 16.35 -2.85
N ILE A 67 -10.85 16.37 -1.58
CA ILE A 67 -11.21 15.35 -0.61
C ILE A 67 -12.35 15.89 0.27
N ASP A 68 -13.49 15.22 0.20
CA ASP A 68 -14.62 15.43 1.09
C ASP A 68 -14.79 14.18 1.96
N THR A 69 -14.57 14.33 3.27
CA THR A 69 -14.66 13.25 4.25
C THR A 69 -16.06 12.68 4.37
N ASP A 70 -17.11 13.45 4.04
CA ASP A 70 -18.49 13.00 4.14
C ASP A 70 -18.78 11.85 3.18
N THR A 71 -18.02 11.74 2.09
CA THR A 71 -18.12 10.60 1.15
C THR A 71 -17.85 9.26 1.84
N LEU A 72 -17.01 9.24 2.88
CA LEU A 72 -16.69 8.04 3.65
C LEU A 72 -17.86 7.54 4.51
N SER A 73 -18.87 8.36 4.78
CA SER A 73 -20.07 7.95 5.54
C SER A 73 -20.78 6.77 4.86
N THR A 74 -20.85 6.78 3.52
CA THR A 74 -21.46 5.73 2.69
C THR A 74 -20.51 4.58 2.32
N LEU A 75 -19.21 4.72 2.59
CA LEU A 75 -18.22 3.70 2.25
C LEU A 75 -18.43 2.44 3.12
N PRO A 76 -18.46 1.23 2.53
CA PRO A 76 -18.53 -0.02 3.29
C PRO A 76 -17.41 -0.11 4.32
N ALA A 77 -17.72 -0.64 5.50
CA ALA A 77 -16.75 -0.74 6.59
C ALA A 77 -15.47 -1.52 6.19
N ARG A 78 -15.61 -2.57 5.38
CA ARG A 78 -14.48 -3.36 4.86
C ARG A 78 -13.53 -2.51 4.00
N GLU A 79 -14.07 -1.62 3.17
CA GLU A 79 -13.28 -0.71 2.32
C GLU A 79 -12.60 0.41 3.12
N LEU A 80 -13.26 0.91 4.18
CA LEU A 80 -12.63 1.83 5.13
C LEU A 80 -11.40 1.18 5.78
N LYS A 81 -11.57 -0.04 6.32
CA LYS A 81 -10.49 -0.81 6.95
C LYS A 81 -9.35 -1.08 5.97
N ALA A 82 -9.65 -1.48 4.74
CA ALA A 82 -8.65 -1.65 3.69
C ALA A 82 -7.87 -0.35 3.43
N GLY A 83 -8.52 0.82 3.45
CA GLY A 83 -7.83 2.10 3.36
C GLY A 83 -6.91 2.40 4.55
N LEU A 84 -7.26 1.96 5.76
CA LEU A 84 -6.43 2.15 6.96
C LEU A 84 -5.10 1.40 6.89
N ALA A 85 -4.99 0.33 6.10
CA ALA A 85 -3.72 -0.36 5.88
C ALA A 85 -2.67 0.60 5.30
N GLU A 86 -3.06 1.44 4.34
CA GLU A 86 -2.18 2.44 3.73
C GLU A 86 -1.84 3.58 4.70
N VAL A 87 -2.79 3.98 5.54
CA VAL A 87 -2.56 4.98 6.60
C VAL A 87 -1.51 4.48 7.61
N ILE A 88 -1.64 3.23 8.06
CA ILE A 88 -0.69 2.58 8.98
C ILE A 88 0.68 2.43 8.31
N LYS A 89 0.72 2.09 7.02
CA LYS A 89 1.96 1.95 6.25
C LYS A 89 2.82 3.21 6.35
N TYR A 90 2.26 4.40 6.21
CA TYR A 90 3.04 5.65 6.31
C TYR A 90 3.74 5.80 7.66
N GLY A 91 3.02 5.52 8.76
CA GLY A 91 3.61 5.54 10.08
C GLY A 91 4.74 4.51 10.23
N ALA A 92 4.51 3.30 9.72
CA ALA A 92 5.48 2.20 9.80
C ALA A 92 6.77 2.47 9.01
N ILE A 93 6.70 3.19 7.88
CA ILE A 93 7.84 3.37 6.98
C ILE A 93 8.61 4.68 7.16
N CYS A 94 7.97 5.75 7.67
CA CYS A 94 8.58 7.07 7.66
C CYS A 94 8.16 8.03 8.79
N ASP A 95 7.20 7.67 9.66
CA ASP A 95 6.74 8.57 10.72
C ASP A 95 6.27 7.82 11.98
N THR A 96 7.19 7.60 12.92
CA THR A 96 6.86 6.97 14.21
C THR A 96 5.92 7.78 15.08
N THR A 97 5.88 9.11 14.92
CA THR A 97 4.98 9.97 15.68
C THR A 97 3.55 9.78 15.18
N PHE A 98 3.36 9.73 13.86
CA PHE A 98 2.07 9.40 13.26
C PHE A 98 1.65 7.96 13.59
N PHE A 99 2.58 7.00 13.60
CA PHE A 99 2.31 5.64 14.05
C PHE A 99 1.76 5.60 15.49
N ALA A 100 2.40 6.30 16.43
CA ALA A 100 1.92 6.39 17.81
C ALA A 100 0.58 7.12 17.95
N TRP A 101 0.35 8.12 17.10
CA TRP A 101 -0.96 8.78 17.01
C TRP A 101 -2.05 7.81 16.54
N LEU A 102 -1.77 6.96 15.55
CA LEU A 102 -2.72 5.94 15.08
C LEU A 102 -3.05 4.92 16.18
N GLU A 103 -2.06 4.48 16.96
CA GLU A 103 -2.28 3.61 18.13
C GLU A 103 -3.27 4.22 19.13
N SER A 104 -3.28 5.55 19.26
CA SER A 104 -4.14 6.26 20.21
C SER A 104 -5.52 6.64 19.65
N ASN A 105 -5.73 6.55 18.33
CA ASN A 105 -6.93 7.10 17.66
C ASN A 105 -7.63 6.10 16.73
N MET A 106 -7.25 4.82 16.72
CA MET A 106 -7.81 3.81 15.81
C MET A 106 -9.33 3.65 15.98
N ASP A 107 -9.84 3.65 17.21
CA ASP A 107 -11.29 3.53 17.47
C ASP A 107 -12.06 4.69 16.84
N ALA A 108 -11.59 5.93 17.00
CA ALA A 108 -12.20 7.11 16.39
C ALA A 108 -12.14 7.07 14.85
N LEU A 109 -11.07 6.51 14.26
CA LEU A 109 -10.98 6.28 12.81
C LEU A 109 -12.04 5.27 12.33
N LEU A 110 -12.24 4.18 13.07
CA LEU A 110 -13.24 3.16 12.75
C LEU A 110 -14.68 3.67 12.91
N GLU A 111 -14.90 4.56 13.88
CA GLU A 111 -16.17 5.28 14.08
C GLU A 111 -16.39 6.41 13.07
N LYS A 112 -15.43 6.65 12.18
CA LYS A 112 -15.45 7.72 11.16
C LYS A 112 -15.57 9.11 11.78
N ASP A 113 -14.91 9.36 12.92
CA ASP A 113 -14.84 10.70 13.50
C ASP A 113 -14.26 11.70 12.49
N PRO A 114 -14.97 12.80 12.17
CA PRO A 114 -14.58 13.71 11.10
C PRO A 114 -13.20 14.35 11.30
N GLN A 115 -12.86 14.75 12.52
CA GLN A 115 -11.59 15.43 12.80
C GLN A 115 -10.42 14.44 12.71
N THR A 116 -10.61 13.25 13.26
CA THR A 116 -9.63 12.16 13.23
C THR A 116 -9.37 11.69 11.80
N LEU A 117 -10.43 11.51 11.00
CA LEU A 117 -10.30 11.18 9.57
C LEU A 117 -9.57 12.27 8.80
N ALA A 118 -9.98 13.54 8.97
CA ALA A 118 -9.36 14.66 8.27
C ALA A 118 -7.85 14.74 8.57
N TYR A 119 -7.46 14.59 9.83
CA TYR A 119 -6.05 14.56 10.21
C TYR A 119 -5.30 13.37 9.60
N ALA A 120 -5.85 12.16 9.69
CA ALA A 120 -5.19 10.97 9.13
C ALA A 120 -5.00 11.09 7.62
N ILE A 121 -5.99 11.62 6.91
CA ILE A 121 -5.91 11.87 5.46
C ILE A 121 -4.85 12.94 5.16
N GLN A 122 -4.91 14.08 5.85
CA GLN A 122 -3.95 15.16 5.67
C GLN A 122 -2.52 14.66 5.87
N ARG A 123 -2.24 13.99 6.99
CA ARG A 123 -0.90 13.53 7.32
C ARG A 123 -0.40 12.47 6.34
N SER A 124 -1.27 11.57 5.90
CA SER A 124 -0.94 10.59 4.85
C SER A 124 -0.54 11.27 3.54
N CYS A 125 -1.30 12.30 3.12
CA CYS A 125 -1.00 13.08 1.93
C CYS A 125 0.33 13.85 2.04
N GLU A 126 0.62 14.45 3.20
CA GLU A 126 1.89 15.12 3.49
C GLU A 126 3.07 14.14 3.35
N LEU A 127 3.00 12.99 4.03
CA LEU A 127 4.05 11.97 4.02
C LEU A 127 4.28 11.40 2.61
N LYS A 128 3.20 11.13 1.86
CA LYS A 128 3.34 10.69 0.47
C LYS A 128 3.94 11.80 -0.40
N ALA A 129 3.50 13.04 -0.26
CA ALA A 129 4.03 14.16 -1.03
C ALA A 129 5.51 14.38 -0.77
N GLU A 130 5.97 14.30 0.48
CA GLU A 130 7.38 14.36 0.86
C GLU A 130 8.18 13.27 0.11
N VAL A 131 7.79 12.01 0.25
CA VAL A 131 8.47 10.86 -0.40
C VAL A 131 8.45 10.96 -1.94
N VAL A 132 7.32 11.39 -2.52
CA VAL A 132 7.19 11.55 -3.98
C VAL A 132 8.01 12.74 -4.49
N SER A 133 8.10 13.83 -3.73
CA SER A 133 8.87 15.02 -4.13
C SER A 133 10.37 14.74 -4.20
N GLU A 134 10.87 13.80 -3.40
CA GLU A 134 12.25 13.34 -3.45
C GLU A 134 12.54 12.42 -4.64
N ASP A 135 11.53 11.71 -5.17
CA ASP A 135 11.67 10.73 -6.25
C ASP A 135 10.36 10.52 -7.03
N GLU A 136 10.03 11.45 -7.94
CA GLU A 136 8.75 11.42 -8.65
C GLU A 136 8.60 10.16 -9.54
N ARG A 137 9.69 9.60 -10.06
CA ARG A 137 9.65 8.47 -11.01
C ARG A 137 9.96 7.11 -10.41
N GLU A 138 10.01 7.00 -9.09
CA GLU A 138 10.19 5.72 -8.37
C GLU A 138 11.48 4.98 -8.75
N SER A 139 12.59 5.72 -8.77
CA SER A 139 13.93 5.19 -9.07
C SER A 139 14.79 4.94 -7.83
N GLY A 140 14.35 5.41 -6.66
CA GLY A 140 15.07 5.40 -5.40
C GLY A 140 14.11 5.37 -4.20
N ARG A 141 14.05 6.47 -3.42
CA ARG A 141 13.35 6.50 -2.13
C ARG A 141 11.87 6.17 -2.24
N ARG A 142 11.17 6.58 -3.31
CA ARG A 142 9.72 6.35 -3.44
C ARG A 142 9.35 4.88 -3.40
N ALA A 143 10.29 3.97 -3.66
CA ALA A 143 10.08 2.54 -3.54
C ALA A 143 9.71 2.09 -2.11
N ILE A 144 10.02 2.86 -1.05
CA ILE A 144 9.59 2.51 0.33
C ILE A 144 8.06 2.48 0.49
N LEU A 145 7.31 3.17 -0.39
CA LEU A 145 5.85 3.10 -0.41
C LEU A 145 5.33 1.69 -0.76
N ASN A 146 6.20 0.80 -1.26
CA ASN A 146 5.85 -0.59 -1.54
C ASN A 146 6.07 -1.52 -0.32
N PHE A 147 6.19 -0.99 0.90
CA PHE A 147 6.21 -1.80 2.12
C PHE A 147 4.97 -2.69 2.20
N GLY A 148 5.20 -3.99 2.44
CA GLY A 148 4.18 -5.03 2.39
C GLY A 148 3.69 -5.45 0.99
N HIS A 149 3.94 -4.67 -0.07
CA HIS A 149 3.34 -4.90 -1.38
C HIS A 149 3.89 -6.14 -2.11
N THR A 150 5.16 -6.52 -1.90
CA THR A 150 5.71 -7.74 -2.52
C THR A 150 4.92 -8.98 -2.10
N PHE A 151 4.65 -9.11 -0.80
CA PHE A 151 3.81 -10.19 -0.27
C PHE A 151 2.33 -9.97 -0.58
N GLY A 152 1.83 -8.74 -0.43
CA GLY A 152 0.43 -8.40 -0.71
C GLY A 152 0.01 -8.71 -2.16
N HIS A 153 0.81 -8.32 -3.14
CA HIS A 153 0.55 -8.66 -4.54
C HIS A 153 0.60 -10.17 -4.79
N ALA A 154 1.47 -10.91 -4.11
CA ALA A 154 1.50 -12.36 -4.21
C ALA A 154 0.22 -12.99 -3.62
N ILE A 155 -0.29 -12.48 -2.50
CA ILE A 155 -1.57 -12.89 -1.91
C ILE A 155 -2.73 -12.59 -2.87
N GLU A 156 -2.83 -11.36 -3.40
CA GLU A 156 -3.88 -10.96 -4.36
C GLU A 156 -3.87 -11.88 -5.60
N ARG A 157 -2.68 -12.21 -6.10
CA ARG A 157 -2.52 -13.08 -7.27
C ARG A 157 -2.95 -14.52 -6.99
N CYS A 158 -2.67 -15.05 -5.80
CA CYS A 158 -3.00 -16.42 -5.41
C CYS A 158 -4.47 -16.63 -5.07
N GLN A 159 -5.11 -15.65 -4.45
CA GLN A 159 -6.53 -15.72 -4.06
C GLN A 159 -7.47 -15.34 -5.21
N GLY A 160 -6.96 -14.65 -6.23
CA GLY A 160 -7.77 -14.08 -7.29
C GLY A 160 -8.35 -12.72 -6.90
N TYR A 161 -8.66 -11.91 -7.91
CA TYR A 161 -9.18 -10.56 -7.69
C TYR A 161 -10.57 -10.60 -7.04
N GLY A 162 -10.70 -10.02 -5.85
CA GLY A 162 -11.99 -9.77 -5.18
C GLY A 162 -12.20 -10.50 -3.86
N ASP A 163 -11.48 -11.61 -3.61
CA ASP A 163 -11.60 -12.35 -2.34
C ASP A 163 -10.94 -11.58 -1.19
N TRP A 164 -9.76 -11.03 -1.45
CA TRP A 164 -9.05 -10.10 -0.57
C TRP A 164 -9.05 -8.71 -1.20
N LEU A 165 -9.36 -7.69 -0.40
CA LEU A 165 -9.11 -6.31 -0.79
C LEU A 165 -7.62 -6.03 -0.77
N HIS A 166 -7.17 -5.08 -1.59
CA HIS A 166 -5.76 -4.72 -1.68
C HIS A 166 -5.16 -4.37 -0.30
N GLY A 167 -5.86 -3.56 0.50
CA GLY A 167 -5.40 -3.20 1.85
C GLY A 167 -5.32 -4.38 2.82
N GLU A 168 -6.16 -5.40 2.67
CA GLU A 168 -6.08 -6.63 3.48
C GLU A 168 -4.80 -7.41 3.15
N ALA A 169 -4.49 -7.53 1.86
CA ALA A 169 -3.28 -8.22 1.41
C ALA A 169 -2.02 -7.44 1.80
N VAL A 170 -2.04 -6.11 1.67
CA VAL A 170 -0.96 -5.23 2.12
C VAL A 170 -0.76 -5.32 3.64
N ALA A 171 -1.83 -5.39 4.44
CA ALA A 171 -1.72 -5.56 5.90
C ALA A 171 -0.96 -6.83 6.30
N ALA A 172 -1.38 -8.00 5.80
CA ALA A 172 -0.67 -9.26 6.04
C ALA A 172 0.77 -9.18 5.50
N GLY A 173 0.96 -8.58 4.32
CA GLY A 173 2.27 -8.39 3.72
C GLY A 173 3.21 -7.50 4.53
N MET A 174 2.70 -6.47 5.21
CA MET A 174 3.49 -5.60 6.10
C MET A 174 4.01 -6.38 7.31
N VAL A 175 3.18 -7.26 7.89
CA VAL A 175 3.61 -8.14 9.00
C VAL A 175 4.71 -9.09 8.53
N MET A 176 4.54 -9.73 7.38
CA MET A 176 5.58 -10.60 6.79
C MET A 176 6.88 -9.82 6.53
N ALA A 177 6.80 -8.61 5.96
CA ALA A 177 7.96 -7.77 5.69
C ALA A 177 8.66 -7.31 7.00
N ALA A 178 7.90 -6.97 8.05
CA ALA A 178 8.46 -6.61 9.35
C ALA A 178 9.19 -7.79 10.00
N ARG A 179 8.61 -9.00 9.96
CA ARG A 179 9.25 -10.23 10.44
C ARG A 179 10.53 -10.54 9.65
N LEU A 180 10.51 -10.38 8.33
CA LEU A 180 11.70 -10.55 7.47
C LEU A 180 12.81 -9.54 7.81
N SER A 181 12.42 -8.31 8.11
CA SER A 181 13.35 -7.21 8.44
C SER A 181 14.23 -7.50 9.66
N GLY A 182 13.73 -8.28 10.62
CA GLY A 182 14.48 -8.60 11.85
C GLY A 182 14.52 -7.49 12.88
N ILE A 183 13.61 -6.53 12.79
CA ILE A 183 13.44 -5.52 13.83
C ILE A 183 13.05 -6.18 15.16
N PRO A 184 13.20 -5.50 16.30
CA PRO A 184 12.83 -6.06 17.60
C PRO A 184 11.40 -6.61 17.62
N THR A 185 11.20 -7.77 18.28
CA THR A 185 9.87 -8.40 18.36
C THR A 185 8.79 -7.45 18.89
N GLY A 186 9.15 -6.54 19.79
CA GLY A 186 8.23 -5.51 20.29
C GLY A 186 7.68 -4.58 19.20
N ASP A 187 8.50 -4.21 18.22
CA ASP A 187 8.06 -3.36 17.10
C ASP A 187 7.15 -4.13 16.15
N VAL A 188 7.45 -5.41 15.89
CA VAL A 188 6.58 -6.29 15.11
C VAL A 188 5.22 -6.43 15.80
N SER A 189 5.21 -6.69 17.12
CA SER A 189 3.98 -6.82 17.89
C SER A 189 3.16 -5.53 17.93
N ARG A 190 3.79 -4.34 17.93
CA ARG A 190 3.07 -3.06 17.81
C ARG A 190 2.39 -2.92 16.45
N LEU A 191 3.07 -3.27 15.36
CA LEU A 191 2.48 -3.27 14.02
C LEU A 191 1.30 -4.25 13.92
N GLU A 192 1.46 -5.47 14.41
CA GLU A 192 0.39 -6.48 14.45
C GLU A 192 -0.81 -5.99 15.29
N ALA A 193 -0.56 -5.41 16.46
CA ALA A 193 -1.61 -4.88 17.33
C ALA A 193 -2.37 -3.73 16.66
N LEU A 194 -1.68 -2.81 15.99
CA LEU A 194 -2.30 -1.68 15.31
C LEU A 194 -3.15 -2.14 14.10
N LEU A 195 -2.62 -3.07 13.29
CA LEU A 195 -3.39 -3.65 12.17
C LEU A 195 -4.59 -4.45 12.66
N GLY A 196 -4.42 -5.23 13.74
CA GLY A 196 -5.50 -5.96 14.39
C GLY A 196 -6.58 -5.02 14.95
N ALA A 197 -6.19 -3.91 15.57
CA ALA A 197 -7.11 -2.88 16.05
C ALA A 197 -7.92 -2.25 14.91
N ALA A 198 -7.31 -2.03 13.73
CA ALA A 198 -8.02 -1.60 12.53
C ALA A 198 -8.96 -2.67 11.94
N GLY A 199 -8.92 -3.90 12.46
CA GLY A 199 -9.71 -5.03 11.97
C GLY A 199 -9.21 -5.58 10.63
N LEU A 200 -7.90 -5.48 10.38
CA LEU A 200 -7.22 -6.03 9.20
C LEU A 200 -6.62 -7.42 9.49
N PRO A 201 -6.51 -8.29 8.47
CA PRO A 201 -5.81 -9.56 8.62
C PRO A 201 -4.30 -9.33 8.79
N ILE A 202 -3.72 -10.02 9.78
CA ILE A 202 -2.29 -9.96 10.10
C ILE A 202 -1.52 -11.22 9.66
N GLU A 203 -2.24 -12.29 9.32
CA GLU A 203 -1.67 -13.52 8.77
C GLU A 203 -2.09 -13.67 7.31
N PRO A 204 -1.20 -14.16 6.43
CA PRO A 204 -1.56 -14.47 5.05
C PRO A 204 -2.53 -15.68 4.98
N PRO A 205 -3.21 -15.88 3.85
CA PRO A 205 -3.90 -17.14 3.59
C PRO A 205 -2.91 -18.32 3.55
N ASP A 206 -3.43 -19.53 3.76
CA ASP A 206 -2.64 -20.76 3.65
C ASP A 206 -2.25 -20.99 2.18
N LEU A 207 -0.97 -20.73 1.87
CA LEU A 207 -0.40 -20.83 0.53
C LEU A 207 0.80 -21.78 0.56
N THR A 208 0.88 -22.66 -0.44
CA THR A 208 2.06 -23.53 -0.60
C THR A 208 3.28 -22.72 -1.02
N SER A 209 4.47 -23.25 -0.73
CA SER A 209 5.73 -22.60 -1.10
C SER A 209 5.88 -22.42 -2.62
N GLU A 210 5.32 -23.34 -3.42
CA GLU A 210 5.28 -23.19 -4.88
C GLU A 210 4.45 -21.98 -5.32
N ARG A 211 3.30 -21.74 -4.67
CA ARG A 211 2.45 -20.58 -4.96
C ARG A 211 3.15 -19.29 -4.59
N TRP A 212 3.81 -19.24 -3.44
CA TRP A 212 4.63 -18.10 -3.02
C TRP A 212 5.74 -17.78 -4.04
N LEU A 213 6.50 -18.80 -4.46
CA LEU A 213 7.56 -18.66 -5.46
C LEU A 213 7.03 -18.12 -6.79
N GLU A 214 5.97 -18.72 -7.32
CA GLU A 214 5.37 -18.30 -8.59
C GLU A 214 4.83 -16.88 -8.53
N ALA A 215 4.12 -16.55 -7.44
CA ALA A 215 3.42 -15.28 -7.30
C ALA A 215 4.39 -14.11 -7.09
N MET A 216 5.48 -14.32 -6.31
CA MET A 216 6.55 -13.35 -6.14
C MET A 216 7.48 -13.24 -7.36
N GLY A 217 7.30 -14.09 -8.38
CA GLY A 217 8.12 -14.09 -9.59
C GLY A 217 9.55 -14.59 -9.34
N MET A 218 9.74 -15.43 -8.32
CA MET A 218 11.02 -16.05 -7.99
C MET A 218 11.25 -17.26 -8.92
N ASP A 219 12.18 -17.13 -9.86
CA ASP A 219 12.58 -18.22 -10.75
C ASP A 219 13.66 -19.09 -10.09
N LYS A 220 13.38 -20.39 -9.89
CA LYS A 220 14.37 -21.37 -9.38
C LYS A 220 15.63 -21.49 -10.26
N LYS A 221 15.58 -21.06 -11.52
CA LYS A 221 16.67 -21.22 -12.50
C LYS A 221 17.54 -19.97 -12.69
N VAL A 222 17.18 -18.83 -12.09
CA VAL A 222 17.92 -17.56 -12.23
C VAL A 222 18.58 -17.20 -10.90
N GLN A 223 19.73 -17.80 -10.61
CA GLN A 223 20.56 -17.50 -9.43
C GLN A 223 21.09 -16.05 -9.35
N GLN A 224 20.72 -15.16 -10.30
CA GLN A 224 21.35 -13.84 -10.46
C GLN A 224 20.44 -12.62 -10.22
N LYS A 225 19.16 -12.80 -9.91
CA LYS A 225 18.28 -11.66 -9.54
C LYS A 225 17.60 -11.94 -8.21
N LYS A 226 18.28 -11.60 -7.10
CA LYS A 226 17.64 -11.56 -5.78
C LYS A 226 16.49 -10.55 -5.81
N LEU A 227 15.34 -10.99 -5.30
CA LEU A 227 14.15 -10.14 -5.18
C LEU A 227 14.48 -8.96 -4.24
N ARG A 228 13.97 -7.77 -4.53
CA ARG A 228 14.13 -6.63 -3.62
C ARG A 228 12.86 -6.50 -2.78
N PHE A 229 13.04 -6.44 -1.46
CA PHE A 229 11.99 -6.15 -0.52
C PHE A 229 12.14 -4.74 0.03
N VAL A 230 11.01 -4.17 0.45
CA VAL A 230 10.99 -3.02 1.34
C VAL A 230 10.92 -3.56 2.76
N LEU A 231 11.92 -3.20 3.56
CA LEU A 231 12.14 -3.68 4.92
C LEU A 231 12.25 -2.49 5.88
N LEU A 232 12.28 -2.76 7.18
CA LEU A 232 12.39 -1.76 8.24
C LEU A 232 13.73 -1.89 8.97
N GLN A 233 14.42 -0.78 9.20
CA GLN A 233 15.50 -0.72 10.21
C GLN A 233 14.90 -0.62 11.62
N SER A 234 13.83 0.15 11.72
CA SER A 234 12.93 0.27 12.88
C SER A 234 11.57 0.74 12.38
N LEU A 235 10.56 0.80 13.25
CA LEU A 235 9.35 1.56 12.90
C LEU A 235 9.73 3.00 12.52
N GLY A 236 9.08 3.51 11.47
CA GLY A 236 9.32 4.83 10.88
C GLY A 236 10.61 4.96 10.07
N ASP A 237 11.36 3.88 9.83
CA ASP A 237 12.56 3.91 9.00
C ASP A 237 12.62 2.69 8.05
N ALA A 238 12.11 2.87 6.84
CA ALA A 238 12.10 1.84 5.79
C ALA A 238 13.24 1.99 4.78
N TYR A 239 13.70 0.86 4.24
CA TYR A 239 14.71 0.79 3.21
C TYR A 239 14.42 -0.33 2.20
N VAL A 240 15.06 -0.27 1.04
CA VAL A 240 14.91 -1.29 -0.01
C VAL A 240 16.17 -2.14 -0.09
N SER A 241 16.04 -3.46 0.07
CA SER A 241 17.18 -4.39 0.08
C SER A 241 16.91 -5.67 -0.69
N ALA A 242 17.96 -6.20 -1.33
CA ALA A 242 18.03 -7.58 -1.82
C ALA A 242 18.84 -8.48 -0.87
N ASP A 243 19.38 -7.90 0.19
CA ASP A 243 20.12 -8.58 1.25
C ASP A 243 19.19 -8.73 2.45
N TYR A 244 18.64 -9.94 2.60
CA TYR A 244 17.74 -10.35 3.68
C TYR A 244 18.08 -11.79 4.06
N ASP A 245 17.68 -12.19 5.27
CA ASP A 245 17.90 -13.53 5.79
C ASP A 245 16.97 -14.53 5.08
N GLU A 246 17.54 -15.38 4.21
CA GLU A 246 16.81 -16.40 3.45
C GLU A 246 16.08 -17.39 4.37
N SER A 247 16.66 -17.71 5.53
CA SER A 247 16.02 -18.62 6.49
C SER A 247 14.73 -18.04 7.08
N ARG A 248 14.65 -16.71 7.22
CA ARG A 248 13.41 -16.02 7.65
C ARG A 248 12.39 -15.99 6.53
N LEU A 249 12.81 -15.75 5.29
CA LEU A 249 11.90 -15.82 4.15
C LEU A 249 11.30 -17.23 4.03
N SER A 250 12.14 -18.25 4.17
CA SER A 250 11.74 -19.66 4.20
C SER A 250 10.78 -19.98 5.33
N ALA A 251 11.04 -19.49 6.55
CA ALA A 251 10.12 -19.66 7.67
C ALA A 251 8.74 -19.00 7.42
N LEU A 252 8.71 -17.87 6.70
CA LEU A 252 7.47 -17.13 6.40
C LEU A 252 6.65 -17.75 5.25
N THR A 253 7.30 -18.42 4.30
CA THR A 253 6.67 -18.82 3.03
C THR A 253 6.76 -20.32 2.74
N GLY A 254 7.54 -21.07 3.51
CA GLY A 254 7.91 -22.46 3.25
C GLY A 254 8.85 -22.64 2.04
N VAL A 255 9.33 -21.54 1.45
CA VAL A 255 10.22 -21.56 0.28
C VAL A 255 11.64 -21.94 0.72
N PRO A 256 12.26 -23.00 0.17
CA PRO A 256 13.60 -23.40 0.58
C PRO A 256 14.64 -22.30 0.34
N ASP A 257 15.62 -22.24 1.25
CA ASP A 257 16.83 -21.41 1.15
C ASP A 257 17.64 -21.71 -0.14
#